data_AF-A0A933M1V1-F1
#
_entry.id   AF-A0A933M1V1-F1
#
_cell.length_a   1.000
_cell.length_b   1.000
_cell.length_c   1.000
_cell.angle_alpha   90.00
_cell.angle_beta   90.00
_cell.angle_gamma   90.00
#
_symmetry.space_group_name_H-M   'P 1'
#
loop_
_entity.id
_entity.type
_entity.pdbx_description
1 polymer ?
#
loop_
_entity_poly.entity_id
_entity_poly.type
_entity_poly.pdbx_seq_one_letter_code
_entity_poly.pdbx_strand_id
1 'polypeptide(L)' 'MEGEGVKRKRFDKAFKVQAVKMVTEEGQKASEVARSLGIHANVLYNWKKKYAQDG' A
#
# COMPACT_ATOMS: atom_id res chain seq x y z
N MET A 1 20.24 -19.52 -14.81
CA MET A 1 20.54 -18.19 -14.26
C MET A 1 19.24 -17.44 -14.15
N GLU A 2 18.46 -17.60 -13.08
CA GLU A 2 17.25 -16.80 -12.87
C GLU A 2 16.97 -16.68 -11.37
N GLY A 3 16.79 -15.46 -10.91
CA GLY A 3 16.58 -15.16 -9.51
C GLY A 3 17.04 -13.75 -9.15
N GLU A 4 16.81 -12.76 -10.02
CA GLU A 4 16.87 -11.37 -9.59
C GLU A 4 15.70 -11.15 -8.63
N GLY A 5 15.96 -11.41 -7.35
CA GLY A 5 15.04 -11.10 -6.26
C GLY A 5 14.74 -9.62 -6.34
N VAL A 6 13.59 -9.29 -6.93
CA VAL A 6 13.02 -7.95 -6.97
C VAL A 6 13.20 -7.35 -5.59
N LYS A 7 14.12 -6.38 -5.48
CA LYS A 7 14.41 -5.66 -4.25
C LYS A 7 13.07 -5.13 -3.76
N ARG A 8 12.46 -5.83 -2.80
CA ARG A 8 11.16 -5.46 -2.24
C ARG A 8 11.38 -4.07 -1.68
N LYS A 9 10.88 -3.03 -2.36
CA LYS A 9 10.85 -1.66 -1.83
C LYS A 9 10.21 -1.77 -0.44
N ARG A 10 11.04 -1.69 0.59
CA ARG A 10 10.60 -1.79 1.98
C ARG A 10 9.97 -0.45 2.29
N PHE A 11 8.65 -0.37 2.11
CA PHE A 11 7.87 0.73 2.66
C PHE A 11 7.74 0.50 4.16
N ASP A 12 8.06 1.54 4.93
CA ASP A 12 7.91 1.54 6.38
C ASP A 12 6.48 1.20 6.80
N LYS A 13 6.35 0.52 7.93
CA LYS A 13 5.04 0.15 8.46
C LYS A 13 4.18 1.40 8.70
N ALA A 14 4.77 2.49 9.18
CA ALA A 14 4.11 3.78 9.35
C ALA A 14 3.52 4.30 8.02
N PHE A 15 4.28 4.21 6.93
CA PHE A 15 3.83 4.63 5.60
C PHE A 15 2.64 3.78 5.11
N LYS A 16 2.70 2.46 5.31
CA LYS A 16 1.59 1.56 4.96
C LYS A 16 0.32 1.88 5.73
N VAL A 17 0.46 2.09 7.04
CA VAL A 17 -0.67 2.39 7.93
C VAL A 17 -1.27 3.74 7.57
N GLN A 18 -0.47 4.76 7.30
CA GLN A 18 -0.96 6.08 6.88
C GLN A 18 -1.71 6.00 5.55
N ALA A 19 -1.18 5.26 4.57
CA ALA A 19 -1.84 5.08 3.28
C ALA A 19 -3.17 4.33 3.40
N VAL A 20 -3.22 3.27 4.22
CA VAL A 20 -4.47 2.53 4.48
C VAL A 20 -5.45 3.39 5.26
N LYS A 21 -5.01 4.14 6.26
CA LYS A 21 -5.83 5.09 7.03
C LYS A 21 -6.48 6.15 6.15
N MET A 22 -5.77 6.74 5.20
CA MET A 22 -6.42 7.68 4.25
C MET A 22 -7.53 7.01 3.43
N VAL A 23 -7.36 5.73 3.05
CA VAL A 23 -8.39 5.00 2.31
C VAL A 23 -9.57 4.58 3.20
N THR A 24 -9.33 4.27 4.48
CA THR A 24 -10.37 3.80 5.42
C THR A 24 -11.06 4.91 6.20
N GLU A 25 -10.31 5.91 6.66
CA GLU A 25 -10.81 7.03 7.47
C GLU A 25 -11.36 8.15 6.59
N GLU A 26 -10.66 8.55 5.52
CA GLU A 26 -11.17 9.58 4.60
C GLU A 26 -12.05 9.00 3.48
N GLY A 27 -12.15 7.67 3.37
CA GLY A 27 -12.93 7.00 2.32
C GLY A 27 -12.37 7.22 0.90
N GLN A 28 -11.13 7.69 0.78
CA GLN A 28 -10.50 7.97 -0.51
C GLN A 28 -10.22 6.68 -1.29
N LYS A 29 -10.21 6.78 -2.62
CA LYS A 29 -9.88 5.63 -3.48
C LYS A 29 -8.40 5.28 -3.33
N ALA A 30 -8.10 3.99 -3.20
CA ALA A 30 -6.71 3.51 -3.14
C ALA A 30 -5.89 3.91 -4.38
N SER A 31 -6.50 4.09 -5.55
CA SER A 31 -5.80 4.61 -6.73
C SER A 31 -5.34 6.06 -6.56
N GLU A 32 -6.20 6.91 -5.97
CA GLU A 32 -5.92 8.33 -5.75
C GLU A 32 -4.86 8.53 -4.67
N VAL A 33 -5.03 7.84 -3.53
CA VAL A 33 -4.06 7.87 -2.44
C VAL A 33 -2.71 7.32 -2.90
N ALA A 34 -2.70 6.25 -3.70
CA ALA A 34 -1.47 5.71 -4.26
C ALA A 34 -0.76 6.72 -5.17
N ARG A 35 -1.51 7.40 -6.05
CA ARG A 35 -0.97 8.43 -6.95
C ARG A 35 -0.42 9.63 -6.18
N SER A 36 -1.14 10.08 -5.14
CA SER A 36 -0.72 11.17 -4.25
C SER A 36 0.57 10.82 -3.49
N LEU A 37 0.67 9.59 -2.98
CA LEU A 37 1.84 9.08 -2.27
C LEU A 37 2.99 8.62 -3.20
N GLY A 38 2.81 8.67 -4.52
CA GLY A 38 3.81 8.19 -5.47
C GLY A 38 4.06 6.68 -5.43
N ILE A 39 3.11 5.90 -4.94
CA ILE A 39 3.16 4.43 -4.92
C ILE A 39 2.26 3.82 -5.98
N HIS A 40 2.52 2.56 -6.31
CA HIS A 40 1.67 1.84 -7.25
C HIS A 40 0.35 1.46 -6.59
N ALA A 41 -0.78 1.70 -7.26
CA ALA A 41 -2.10 1.36 -6.72
C ALA A 41 -2.20 -0.11 -6.28
N ASN A 42 -1.58 -1.03 -7.02
CA ASN A 42 -1.53 -2.46 -6.68
C ASN A 42 -0.89 -2.74 -5.31
N VAL A 43 0.07 -1.93 -4.88
CA VAL A 43 0.71 -2.04 -3.57
C VAL A 43 -0.29 -1.62 -2.49
N LEU A 44 -1.02 -0.52 -2.70
CA LEU A 44 -2.01 -0.04 -1.75
C LEU A 44 -3.23 -0.98 -1.65
N TYR A 45 -3.67 -1.58 -2.76
CA TYR A 45 -4.69 -2.64 -2.75
C TYR A 45 -4.25 -3.85 -1.93
N ASN A 46 -2.99 -4.30 -2.09
CA ASN A 46 -2.43 -5.38 -1.29
C ASN A 46 -2.37 -5.03 0.20
N TRP A 47 -2.01 -3.79 0.55
CA TRP A 47 -2.04 -3.34 1.93
C TRP A 47 -3.47 -3.30 2.46
N LYS A 48 -4.40 -2.65 1.76
CA LYS A 48 -5.81 -2.64 2.15
C LYS A 48 -6.33 -4.06 2.40
N LYS A 49 -6.04 -5.03 1.52
CA LYS A 49 -6.43 -6.44 1.71
C LYS A 49 -5.76 -7.10 2.92
N LYS A 50 -4.49 -6.81 3.19
CA LYS A 50 -3.78 -7.34 4.36
C LYS A 50 -4.30 -6.72 5.67
N TYR A 51 -4.48 -5.40 5.71
CA TYR A 51 -4.95 -4.69 6.88
C TYR A 51 -6.46 -4.87 7.13
N ALA A 52 -7.26 -5.16 6.10
CA ALA A 52 -8.69 -5.47 6.25
C ALA A 52 -8.96 -6.91 6.74
N GLN A 53 -8.01 -7.84 6.58
CA GLN A 53 -8.11 -9.19 7.15
C GLN A 53 -7.48 -9.30 8.55
N ASP A 54 -6.73 -8.29 8.99
CA ASP A 54 -6.09 -8.24 10.31
C ASP A 54 -6.98 -7.50 11.34
N GLY A 55 -8.27 -7.35 11.03
CA GLY A 55 -9.30 -6.75 11.89
C GLY A 55 -10.32 -7.76 12.34
#